data_AF-A0A930RFT0-F1
#
_entry.id   AF-A0A930RFT0-F1
#
_cell.length_a   1.000
_cell.length_b   1.000
_cell.length_c   1.000
_cell.angle_alpha   90.00
_cell.angle_beta   90.00
_cell.angle_gamma   90.00
#
_symmetry.space_group_name_H-M   'P 1'
#
loop_
_entity.id
_entity.type
_entity.pdbx_description
1 polymer ?
#
loop_
_entity_poly.entity_id
_entity_poly.type
_entity_poly.pdbx_seq_one_letter_code
_entity_poly.pdbx_strand_id
1 'polypeptide(L)'
;SHPAGVIAAHRQLNVSADTIQNTGNALLYSGGDIALTAEETLKNSGARIEAQGSIAITAPHIENENAAFAAKRTITSAAVNPTKIRIDEPGHIEQGKAFPEWEFRNIDSGYGAYHSHIAKKPIYEHAAYEEIKQPTPAEIAAGEAPVPAELVGTLSPNYDYDDPIFKELGVTSMNTPRPKNGDPAQAAWDTQYQGILAQLNEKIAVHNEEAKKYNAPIEEAAGQKIDLLTVIETYAQTSEEQVTSSMPGNIRAGGSIELHGDTVNKDSNIIAGGTLHSTGALTQEAKKQQAQTIALGTTQFSYTRRPPWPRKGRQRRYKSPVFMTPEVARSQASPIGVGLYEGGIARENLTDEQRRRIHNALSPFGLAPDGFAKGSGGEGPEHLLVSALYRVHPESTAKYLIETDPAFTDRRKFLSSDYMYQRLRWDPDKVPKRIGDGFYEQQLFAEQILRQTGKRHLGGYTDDEAAFQALMDAGISYAEEMNIAPGVALTKEQIEALPSDMIWLEAREVYVRGKKERAVYPVLYMKNANGLRLTAGGSLISAKNISVETTKALKNAGTLYAENIRAHAGDIENEGLVLAKDIALTSDTDIKTTGTIQGESSVLLDAKDNIYAESTT
;
A
#
# COMPACT_ATOMS: atom_id res chain seq x y z
N SER A 1 -23.37 15.95 -29.73
CA SER A 1 -23.85 14.98 -28.72
C SER A 1 -25.10 15.55 -28.09
N HIS A 2 -26.17 14.77 -28.00
CA HIS A 2 -27.33 15.18 -27.20
C HIS A 2 -26.94 15.14 -25.71
N PRO A 3 -27.40 16.11 -24.89
CA PRO A 3 -27.15 16.06 -23.46
C PRO A 3 -27.84 14.83 -22.86
N ALA A 4 -27.22 14.22 -21.85
CA ALA A 4 -27.80 13.08 -21.15
C ALA A 4 -29.12 13.47 -20.46
N GLY A 5 -30.05 12.51 -20.35
CA GLY A 5 -31.35 12.74 -19.70
C GLY A 5 -31.19 13.12 -18.23
N VAL A 6 -32.02 14.05 -17.76
CA VAL A 6 -32.01 14.49 -16.36
C VAL A 6 -33.45 14.53 -15.83
N ILE A 7 -33.66 13.96 -14.65
CA ILE A 7 -34.84 14.18 -13.83
C ILE A 7 -34.35 14.77 -12.51
N ALA A 8 -34.75 16.00 -12.20
CA ALA A 8 -34.30 16.70 -11.01
C ALA A 8 -35.50 17.25 -10.21
N ALA A 9 -35.44 17.13 -8.89
CA ALA A 9 -36.43 17.71 -7.97
C ALA A 9 -35.75 18.55 -6.89
N HIS A 10 -36.41 19.63 -6.46
CA HIS A 10 -35.86 20.52 -5.42
C HIS A 10 -35.84 19.88 -4.03
N ARG A 11 -36.87 19.11 -3.68
CA ARG A 11 -37.10 18.61 -2.32
C ARG A 11 -37.27 17.10 -2.25
N GLN A 12 -38.06 16.53 -3.15
CA GLN A 12 -38.33 15.10 -3.16
C GLN A 12 -38.58 14.61 -4.58
N LEU A 13 -37.91 13.52 -4.96
CA LEU A 13 -38.13 12.84 -6.23
C LEU A 13 -38.67 11.43 -5.94
N ASN A 14 -39.90 11.17 -6.36
CA ASN A 14 -40.51 9.85 -6.27
C ASN A 14 -40.70 9.30 -7.68
N VAL A 15 -40.16 8.11 -7.96
CA VAL A 15 -40.31 7.43 -9.25
C VAL A 15 -40.81 6.01 -8.98
N SER A 16 -41.92 5.65 -9.62
CA SER A 16 -42.49 4.30 -9.55
C SER A 16 -42.75 3.79 -10.97
N ALA A 17 -42.26 2.60 -11.28
CA ALA A 17 -42.40 1.96 -12.59
C ALA A 17 -42.22 0.44 -12.46
N ASP A 18 -42.50 -0.32 -13.52
CA ASP A 18 -42.18 -1.75 -13.53
C ASP A 18 -40.67 -1.95 -13.52
N THR A 19 -39.97 -1.20 -14.38
CA THR A 19 -38.51 -1.20 -14.50
C THR A 19 -37.99 0.23 -14.56
N ILE A 20 -36.90 0.51 -13.85
CA ILE A 20 -36.19 1.80 -13.88
C ILE A 20 -34.79 1.58 -14.49
N GLN A 21 -34.52 2.20 -15.63
CA GLN A 21 -33.21 2.14 -16.30
C GLN A 21 -32.58 3.54 -16.38
N ASN A 22 -31.55 3.78 -15.58
CA ASN A 22 -30.74 4.99 -15.61
C ASN A 22 -29.40 4.68 -16.30
N THR A 23 -29.21 5.15 -17.53
CA THR A 23 -28.04 4.79 -18.36
C THR A 23 -27.46 5.98 -19.13
N GLY A 24 -26.25 5.84 -19.68
CA GLY A 24 -25.70 6.81 -20.62
C GLY A 24 -25.39 8.18 -20.01
N ASN A 25 -24.81 8.21 -18.81
CA ASN A 25 -24.54 9.42 -18.02
C ASN A 25 -25.78 10.23 -17.60
N ALA A 26 -26.97 9.60 -17.63
CA ALA A 26 -28.19 10.23 -17.12
C ALA A 26 -28.10 10.53 -15.61
N LEU A 27 -28.94 11.48 -15.15
CA LEU A 27 -28.95 11.96 -13.78
C LEU A 27 -30.38 11.94 -13.20
N LEU A 28 -30.56 11.20 -12.12
CA LEU A 28 -31.70 11.35 -11.21
C LEU A 28 -31.21 12.15 -9.99
N TYR A 29 -31.78 13.34 -9.75
CA TYR A 29 -31.32 14.25 -8.71
C TYR A 29 -32.45 14.71 -7.79
N SER A 30 -32.18 14.80 -6.49
CA SER A 30 -33.05 15.50 -5.53
C SER A 30 -32.23 16.39 -4.58
N GLY A 31 -32.68 17.63 -4.41
CA GLY A 31 -32.17 18.52 -3.36
C GLY A 31 -32.63 18.14 -1.95
N GLY A 32 -33.49 17.13 -1.81
CA GLY A 32 -33.77 16.43 -0.55
C GLY A 32 -33.75 14.93 -0.80
N ASP A 33 -34.85 14.22 -0.56
CA ASP A 33 -34.89 12.75 -0.62
C ASP A 33 -35.23 12.21 -2.01
N ILE A 34 -34.81 10.98 -2.30
CA ILE A 34 -35.23 10.18 -3.47
C ILE A 34 -35.92 8.90 -2.98
N ALA A 35 -37.08 8.57 -3.54
CA ALA A 35 -37.69 7.25 -3.43
C ALA A 35 -37.88 6.63 -4.82
N LEU A 36 -37.24 5.49 -5.07
CA LEU A 36 -37.36 4.72 -6.31
C LEU A 36 -38.02 3.38 -6.02
N THR A 37 -39.11 3.09 -6.71
CA THR A 37 -39.84 1.82 -6.60
C THR A 37 -39.92 1.17 -7.97
N ALA A 38 -39.36 -0.04 -8.11
CA ALA A 38 -39.48 -0.84 -9.32
C ALA A 38 -40.12 -2.20 -8.99
N GLU A 39 -41.09 -2.64 -9.80
CA GLU A 39 -41.72 -3.97 -9.60
C GLU A 39 -40.78 -5.11 -10.00
N GLU A 40 -39.88 -4.88 -10.97
CA GLU A 40 -38.98 -5.90 -11.52
C GLU A 40 -37.51 -5.57 -11.21
N THR A 41 -37.00 -4.46 -11.73
CA THR A 41 -35.56 -4.14 -11.67
C THR A 41 -35.30 -2.64 -11.68
N LEU A 42 -34.33 -2.22 -10.86
CA LEU A 42 -33.67 -0.93 -10.97
C LEU A 42 -32.23 -1.14 -11.45
N LYS A 43 -31.89 -0.55 -12.60
CA LYS A 43 -30.55 -0.61 -13.19
C LYS A 43 -29.97 0.79 -13.35
N ASN A 44 -28.82 1.02 -12.73
CA ASN A 44 -28.00 2.21 -12.88
C ASN A 44 -26.67 1.81 -13.56
N SER A 45 -26.49 2.19 -14.82
CA SER A 45 -25.34 1.77 -15.64
C SER A 45 -24.59 2.98 -16.17
N GLY A 46 -23.42 3.28 -15.59
CA GLY A 46 -22.63 4.46 -15.94
C GLY A 46 -23.41 5.78 -15.84
N ALA A 47 -24.36 5.84 -14.90
CA ALA A 47 -25.24 6.97 -14.67
C ALA A 47 -25.28 7.33 -13.17
N ARG A 48 -25.97 8.42 -12.83
CA ARG A 48 -25.97 9.00 -11.49
C ARG A 48 -27.37 9.04 -10.87
N ILE A 49 -27.46 8.62 -9.61
CA ILE A 49 -28.61 8.79 -8.73
C ILE A 49 -28.11 9.52 -7.50
N GLU A 50 -28.51 10.79 -7.31
CA GLU A 50 -27.92 11.66 -6.29
C GLU A 50 -28.99 12.40 -5.48
N ALA A 51 -28.93 12.26 -4.15
CA ALA A 51 -29.78 12.97 -3.21
C ALA A 51 -28.93 13.77 -2.22
N GLN A 52 -29.33 15.00 -1.89
CA GLN A 52 -28.76 15.72 -0.73
C GLN A 52 -29.29 15.13 0.58
N GLY A 53 -30.54 14.67 0.58
CA GLY A 53 -31.13 13.89 1.66
C GLY A 53 -30.85 12.39 1.50
N SER A 54 -31.83 11.57 1.86
CA SER A 54 -31.73 10.10 1.84
C SER A 54 -32.23 9.52 0.51
N ILE A 55 -31.78 8.31 0.19
CA ILE A 55 -32.29 7.53 -0.95
C ILE A 55 -32.93 6.26 -0.42
N ALA A 56 -34.16 5.97 -0.80
CA ALA A 56 -34.79 4.67 -0.62
C ALA A 56 -35.02 4.01 -1.99
N ILE A 57 -34.49 2.80 -2.17
CA ILE A 57 -34.69 1.99 -3.38
C ILE A 57 -35.40 0.71 -2.98
N THR A 58 -36.55 0.47 -3.59
CA THR A 58 -37.32 -0.77 -3.44
C THR A 58 -37.48 -1.44 -4.80
N ALA A 59 -36.81 -2.56 -5.01
CA ALA A 59 -36.91 -3.36 -6.23
C ALA A 59 -36.43 -4.80 -5.94
N PRO A 60 -36.98 -5.85 -6.56
CA PRO A 60 -36.43 -7.20 -6.39
C PRO A 60 -34.94 -7.30 -6.72
N HIS A 61 -34.52 -6.61 -7.78
CA HIS A 61 -33.14 -6.55 -8.25
C HIS A 61 -32.67 -5.11 -8.41
N ILE A 62 -31.57 -4.77 -7.76
CA ILE A 62 -30.92 -3.45 -7.80
C ILE A 62 -29.51 -3.64 -8.37
N GLU A 63 -29.29 -3.15 -9.58
CA GLU A 63 -28.00 -3.24 -10.28
C GLU A 63 -27.36 -1.85 -10.38
N ASN A 64 -26.19 -1.68 -9.79
CA ASN A 64 -25.32 -0.53 -10.00
C ASN A 64 -24.04 -0.99 -10.69
N GLU A 65 -23.87 -0.67 -11.97
CA GLU A 65 -22.80 -1.24 -12.79
C GLU A 65 -22.02 -0.20 -13.57
N ASN A 66 -20.78 -0.58 -13.88
CA ASN A 66 -19.90 0.19 -14.71
C ASN A 66 -20.23 -0.05 -16.19
N ALA A 67 -20.68 0.98 -16.89
CA ALA A 67 -21.07 0.88 -18.29
C ALA A 67 -19.88 0.64 -19.23
N ALA A 68 -18.67 1.06 -18.81
CA ALA A 68 -17.45 0.92 -19.62
C ALA A 68 -16.22 0.90 -18.72
N PHE A 69 -15.50 -0.22 -18.71
CA PHE A 69 -14.26 -0.39 -17.96
C PHE A 69 -13.13 -0.86 -18.89
N ALA A 70 -12.05 -0.07 -18.96
CA ALA A 70 -10.86 -0.41 -19.71
C ALA A 70 -9.62 -0.33 -18.81
N ALA A 71 -8.77 -1.35 -18.90
CA ALA A 71 -7.48 -1.39 -18.21
C ALA A 71 -6.38 -1.80 -19.19
N LYS A 72 -5.17 -1.31 -18.94
CA LYS A 72 -3.97 -1.64 -19.70
C LYS A 72 -2.89 -2.14 -18.75
N ARG A 73 -2.21 -3.22 -19.14
CA ARG A 73 -1.03 -3.70 -18.41
C ARG A 73 0.13 -2.73 -18.64
N THR A 74 0.65 -2.18 -17.55
CA THR A 74 1.76 -1.24 -17.53
C THR A 74 2.87 -1.82 -16.67
N ILE A 75 4.12 -1.54 -17.07
CA ILE A 75 5.31 -1.96 -16.33
C ILE A 75 5.39 -1.09 -15.09
N THR A 76 5.32 -1.70 -13.91
CA THR A 76 5.44 -0.99 -12.63
C THR A 76 6.89 -0.93 -12.16
N SER A 77 7.67 -1.97 -12.47
CA SER A 77 9.09 -2.02 -12.13
C SER A 77 9.88 -2.90 -13.10
N ALA A 78 11.15 -2.57 -13.25
CA ALA A 78 12.11 -3.24 -14.13
C ALA A 78 13.49 -3.16 -13.48
N ALA A 79 14.12 -4.30 -13.21
CA ALA A 79 15.43 -4.35 -12.57
C ALA A 79 16.32 -5.46 -13.16
N VAL A 80 17.61 -5.16 -13.27
CA VAL A 80 18.65 -6.16 -13.56
C VAL A 80 19.07 -6.75 -12.21
N ASN A 81 19.03 -8.07 -12.10
CA ASN A 81 19.43 -8.76 -10.88
C ASN A 81 20.96 -8.88 -10.83
N PRO A 82 21.56 -8.98 -9.63
CA PRO A 82 22.98 -9.27 -9.49
C PRO A 82 23.35 -10.57 -10.23
N THR A 83 24.49 -10.54 -10.92
CA THR A 83 25.03 -11.72 -11.60
C THR A 83 25.26 -12.86 -10.61
N LYS A 84 24.86 -14.07 -10.99
CA LYS A 84 25.15 -15.29 -10.24
C LYS A 84 26.06 -16.21 -11.03
N ILE A 85 26.83 -17.01 -10.31
CA ILE A 85 27.69 -18.05 -10.85
C ILE A 85 27.19 -19.40 -10.36
N ARG A 86 26.85 -20.28 -11.29
CA ARG A 86 26.58 -21.69 -11.00
C ARG A 86 27.84 -22.52 -11.15
N ILE A 87 28.11 -23.35 -10.15
CA ILE A 87 29.28 -24.25 -10.15
C ILE A 87 28.92 -25.52 -10.91
N ASP A 88 29.59 -25.78 -12.04
CA ASP A 88 29.34 -26.96 -12.88
C ASP A 88 30.45 -28.00 -12.76
N GLU A 89 31.41 -27.79 -11.86
CA GLU A 89 32.57 -28.65 -11.67
C GLU A 89 32.17 -30.02 -11.08
N PRO A 90 32.42 -31.14 -11.79
CA PRO A 90 32.10 -32.47 -11.30
C PRO A 90 32.86 -32.82 -10.02
N GLY A 91 32.15 -33.27 -9.00
CA GLY A 91 32.74 -33.65 -7.71
C GLY A 91 33.01 -32.49 -6.76
N HIS A 92 32.61 -31.27 -7.14
CA HIS A 92 32.57 -30.13 -6.21
C HIS A 92 31.42 -30.29 -5.21
N ILE A 93 31.62 -29.94 -3.94
CA ILE A 93 30.60 -30.09 -2.87
C ILE A 93 29.36 -29.21 -3.11
N GLU A 94 29.53 -28.16 -3.89
CA GLU A 94 28.48 -27.22 -4.31
C GLU A 94 28.09 -27.35 -5.79
N GLN A 95 28.42 -28.46 -6.44
CA GLN A 95 28.05 -28.71 -7.82
C GLN A 95 26.53 -28.52 -8.02
N GLY A 96 26.17 -27.76 -9.06
CA GLY A 96 24.79 -27.44 -9.43
C GLY A 96 24.19 -26.25 -8.69
N LYS A 97 24.83 -25.73 -7.64
CA LYS A 97 24.35 -24.55 -6.89
C LYS A 97 24.81 -23.25 -7.54
N ALA A 98 24.02 -22.19 -7.37
CA ALA A 98 24.28 -20.86 -7.90
C ALA A 98 24.41 -19.83 -6.76
N PHE A 99 25.46 -19.02 -6.81
CA PHE A 99 25.79 -18.03 -5.77
C PHE A 99 26.07 -16.65 -6.41
N PRO A 100 25.93 -15.55 -5.68
CA PRO A 100 26.32 -14.23 -6.16
C PRO A 100 27.77 -14.17 -6.65
N GLU A 101 28.02 -13.46 -7.75
CA GLU A 101 29.37 -13.37 -8.36
C GLU A 101 30.43 -12.85 -7.38
N TRP A 102 30.06 -11.94 -6.47
CA TRP A 102 30.98 -11.32 -5.51
C TRP A 102 31.54 -12.32 -4.46
N GLU A 103 30.91 -13.47 -4.26
CA GLU A 103 31.38 -14.52 -3.36
C GLU A 103 32.59 -15.30 -3.93
N PHE A 104 32.88 -15.12 -5.23
CA PHE A 104 33.95 -15.80 -5.93
C PHE A 104 35.22 -14.95 -6.06
N ARG A 105 36.37 -15.63 -6.12
CA ARG A 105 37.65 -15.05 -6.52
C ARG A 105 38.14 -15.68 -7.82
N ASN A 106 38.95 -14.93 -8.56
CA ASN A 106 39.63 -15.39 -9.78
C ASN A 106 38.67 -15.94 -10.86
N ILE A 107 37.46 -15.39 -10.96
CA ILE A 107 36.43 -15.84 -11.91
C ILE A 107 36.93 -15.85 -13.36
N ASP A 108 37.71 -14.86 -13.77
CA ASP A 108 38.28 -14.76 -15.12
C ASP A 108 39.59 -15.53 -15.32
N SER A 109 40.13 -16.15 -14.27
CA SER A 109 41.41 -16.83 -14.32
C SER A 109 41.34 -18.13 -15.13
N GLY A 110 42.29 -18.32 -16.05
CA GLY A 110 42.50 -19.61 -16.71
C GLY A 110 42.99 -20.72 -15.76
N TYR A 111 43.38 -20.37 -14.54
CA TYR A 111 43.82 -21.32 -13.52
C TYR A 111 42.71 -21.78 -12.57
N GLY A 112 41.46 -21.39 -12.83
CA GLY A 112 40.29 -21.79 -12.04
C GLY A 112 39.83 -20.70 -11.07
N ALA A 113 38.54 -20.72 -10.77
CA ALA A 113 37.89 -19.85 -9.80
C ALA A 113 37.74 -20.59 -8.45
N TYR A 114 37.40 -19.86 -7.39
CA TYR A 114 37.12 -20.42 -6.07
C TYR A 114 35.97 -19.67 -5.42
N HIS A 115 35.10 -20.38 -4.72
CA HIS A 115 34.03 -19.82 -3.92
C HIS A 115 34.53 -19.62 -2.48
N SER A 116 35.04 -18.43 -2.14
CA SER A 116 35.85 -18.26 -0.92
C SER A 116 35.74 -16.91 -0.21
N HIS A 117 34.96 -15.94 -0.72
CA HIS A 117 34.77 -14.63 -0.06
C HIS A 117 33.60 -14.62 0.94
N ILE A 118 33.12 -15.78 1.36
CA ILE A 118 32.03 -15.90 2.32
C ILE A 118 32.55 -15.62 3.74
N ALA A 119 31.86 -14.75 4.47
CA ALA A 119 32.17 -14.46 5.87
C ALA A 119 31.90 -15.68 6.75
N LYS A 120 32.90 -16.07 7.55
CA LYS A 120 32.80 -17.16 8.53
C LYS A 120 32.18 -16.65 9.83
N LYS A 121 31.44 -17.50 10.52
CA LYS A 121 30.99 -17.23 11.89
C LYS A 121 32.17 -17.29 12.85
N PRO A 122 32.29 -16.36 13.82
CA PRO A 122 33.35 -16.42 14.83
C PRO A 122 33.17 -17.65 15.74
N ILE A 123 34.28 -18.23 16.16
CA ILE A 123 34.33 -19.29 17.17
C ILE A 123 34.89 -18.65 18.44
N TYR A 124 34.11 -18.65 19.52
CA TYR A 124 34.52 -18.07 20.80
C TYR A 124 35.27 -19.10 21.66
N GLU A 125 36.16 -18.64 22.53
CA GLU A 125 36.85 -19.49 23.48
C GLU A 125 35.94 -19.82 24.68
N HIS A 126 36.26 -20.88 25.41
CA HIS A 126 35.50 -21.24 26.60
C HIS A 126 35.77 -20.21 27.71
N ALA A 127 34.72 -19.62 28.27
CA ALA A 127 34.84 -18.64 29.34
C ALA A 127 35.31 -19.28 30.64
N ALA A 128 36.50 -18.92 31.13
CA ALA A 128 37.09 -19.51 32.32
C ALA A 128 37.95 -18.51 33.08
N TYR A 129 38.19 -18.83 34.35
CA TYR A 129 39.25 -18.20 35.13
C TYR A 129 40.56 -18.90 34.79
N GLU A 130 41.50 -18.15 34.25
CA GLU A 130 42.81 -18.63 33.85
C GLU A 130 43.89 -18.03 34.76
N GLU A 131 44.98 -18.77 34.95
CA GLU A 131 46.13 -18.27 35.69
C GLU A 131 46.85 -17.22 34.85
N ILE A 132 47.02 -16.03 35.41
CA ILE A 132 47.79 -14.97 34.77
C ILE A 132 49.26 -15.42 34.68
N LYS A 133 49.77 -15.56 33.46
CA LYS A 133 51.17 -15.90 33.17
C LYS A 133 51.93 -14.65 32.71
N GLN A 134 53.26 -14.68 32.84
CA GLN A 134 54.06 -13.66 32.17
C GLN A 134 53.98 -13.84 30.65
N PRO A 135 53.81 -12.74 29.89
CA PRO A 135 53.94 -12.78 28.44
C PRO A 135 55.31 -13.33 28.04
N THR A 136 55.35 -14.14 26.99
CA THR A 136 56.61 -14.70 26.49
C THR A 136 57.50 -13.58 25.93
N PRO A 137 58.83 -13.80 25.84
CA PRO A 137 59.74 -12.79 25.28
C PRO A 137 59.38 -12.33 23.86
N ALA A 138 58.69 -13.17 23.08
CA ALA A 138 58.21 -12.83 21.73
C ALA A 138 56.98 -11.90 21.76
N GLU A 139 56.09 -12.07 22.74
CA GLU A 139 54.88 -11.26 22.94
C GLU A 139 55.23 -9.87 23.51
N ILE A 140 56.22 -9.81 24.42
CA ILE A 140 56.78 -8.54 24.90
C ILE A 140 57.44 -7.77 23.74
N ALA A 141 58.09 -8.47 22.81
CA ALA A 141 58.66 -7.86 21.60
C ALA A 141 57.58 -7.40 20.61
N ALA A 142 56.36 -7.96 20.66
CA ALA A 142 55.20 -7.54 19.88
C ALA A 142 54.42 -6.37 20.51
N GLY A 143 54.86 -5.85 21.66
CA GLY A 143 54.30 -4.65 22.30
C GLY A 143 53.39 -4.92 23.50
N GLU A 144 53.31 -6.16 23.98
CA GLU A 144 52.48 -6.51 25.15
C GLU A 144 53.19 -6.14 26.47
N ALA A 145 52.47 -5.46 27.38
CA ALA A 145 53.05 -4.94 28.60
C ALA A 145 53.37 -6.06 29.60
N PRO A 146 54.53 -6.05 30.28
CA PRO A 146 54.86 -7.05 31.28
C PRO A 146 53.90 -6.97 32.46
N VAL A 147 53.30 -8.11 32.80
CA VAL A 147 52.36 -8.22 33.93
C VAL A 147 53.12 -8.07 35.26
N PRO A 148 52.60 -7.28 36.22
CA PRO A 148 53.17 -7.17 37.56
C PRO A 148 53.36 -8.54 38.23
N ALA A 149 54.54 -8.78 38.81
CA ALA A 149 54.90 -10.08 39.41
C ALA A 149 53.94 -10.56 40.51
N GLU A 150 53.21 -9.63 41.15
CA GLU A 150 52.22 -9.89 42.19
C GLU A 150 50.91 -10.51 41.65
N LEU A 151 50.63 -10.36 40.35
CA LEU A 151 49.44 -10.89 39.70
C LEU A 151 49.70 -12.24 39.02
N VAL A 152 50.97 -12.56 38.77
CA VAL A 152 51.37 -13.81 38.11
C VAL A 152 51.06 -14.98 39.03
N GLY A 153 50.28 -15.94 38.53
CA GLY A 153 49.76 -17.08 39.30
C GLY A 153 48.41 -16.82 39.99
N THR A 154 47.80 -15.63 39.84
CA THR A 154 46.41 -15.39 40.29
C THR A 154 45.41 -15.71 39.18
N LEU A 155 44.21 -16.15 39.57
CA LEU A 155 43.12 -16.47 38.64
C LEU A 155 42.37 -15.20 38.19
N SER A 156 42.20 -15.03 36.89
CA SER A 156 41.43 -13.95 36.27
C SER A 156 40.55 -14.48 35.14
N PRO A 157 39.34 -13.95 34.95
CA PRO A 157 38.51 -14.37 33.83
C PRO A 157 39.14 -13.95 32.49
N ASN A 158 38.99 -14.79 31.46
CA ASN A 158 39.44 -14.52 30.09
C ASN A 158 38.50 -13.58 29.31
N TYR A 159 37.26 -13.43 29.76
CA TYR A 159 36.32 -12.40 29.30
C TYR A 159 36.07 -11.38 30.41
N ASP A 160 36.25 -10.09 30.10
CA ASP A 160 35.97 -9.01 31.05
C ASP A 160 34.46 -8.78 31.19
N TYR A 161 34.02 -8.17 32.30
CA TYR A 161 32.60 -8.04 32.62
C TYR A 161 31.79 -7.26 31.58
N ASP A 162 32.43 -6.38 30.82
CA ASP A 162 31.84 -5.53 29.78
C ASP A 162 32.14 -6.01 28.35
N ASP A 163 32.61 -7.25 28.18
CA ASP A 163 32.91 -7.81 26.86
C ASP A 163 31.65 -7.84 25.94
N PRO A 164 31.75 -7.41 24.67
CA PRO A 164 30.63 -7.44 23.73
C PRO A 164 29.95 -8.80 23.56
N ILE A 165 30.66 -9.91 23.81
CA ILE A 165 30.14 -11.29 23.69
C ILE A 165 28.87 -11.51 24.51
N PHE A 166 28.77 -10.90 25.70
CA PHE A 166 27.61 -11.01 26.57
C PHE A 166 26.35 -10.45 25.89
N LYS A 167 26.49 -9.32 25.19
CA LYS A 167 25.40 -8.71 24.43
C LYS A 167 25.07 -9.51 23.17
N GLU A 168 26.09 -10.01 22.48
CA GLU A 168 25.93 -10.80 21.24
C GLU A 168 25.22 -12.14 21.49
N LEU A 169 25.53 -12.81 22.60
CA LEU A 169 24.94 -14.10 22.98
C LEU A 169 23.73 -13.98 23.93
N GLY A 170 23.33 -12.75 24.28
CA GLY A 170 22.13 -12.47 25.07
C GLY A 170 22.22 -12.91 26.54
N VAL A 171 23.41 -12.79 27.15
CA VAL A 171 23.67 -13.09 28.57
C VAL A 171 23.86 -11.79 29.34
N THR A 172 23.14 -11.58 30.44
CA THR A 172 23.33 -10.41 31.29
C THR A 172 24.58 -10.57 32.16
N SER A 173 25.59 -9.73 31.94
CA SER A 173 26.83 -9.71 32.71
C SER A 173 26.73 -8.91 34.02
N MET A 174 27.83 -8.80 34.75
CA MET A 174 27.96 -7.93 35.93
C MET A 174 27.85 -6.45 35.53
N ASN A 175 27.35 -5.61 36.45
CA ASN A 175 27.19 -4.16 36.23
C ASN A 175 28.32 -3.32 36.83
N THR A 176 29.32 -3.97 37.44
CA THR A 176 30.44 -3.30 38.12
C THR A 176 31.75 -4.01 37.79
N PRO A 177 32.88 -3.28 37.68
CA PRO A 177 34.18 -3.87 37.46
C PRO A 177 34.61 -4.77 38.62
N ARG A 178 35.49 -5.74 38.33
CA ARG A 178 36.04 -6.67 39.31
C ARG A 178 36.80 -5.91 40.43
N PRO A 179 36.51 -6.16 41.73
CA PRO A 179 37.25 -5.58 42.85
C PRO A 179 38.75 -5.95 42.84
N LYS A 180 39.60 -5.11 43.44
CA LYS A 180 41.05 -5.33 43.48
C LYS A 180 41.43 -6.58 44.28
N ASN A 181 42.54 -7.22 43.91
CA ASN A 181 43.08 -8.38 44.62
C ASN A 181 43.28 -8.08 46.12
N GLY A 182 42.64 -8.87 46.99
CA GLY A 182 42.70 -8.74 48.45
C GLY A 182 41.53 -7.96 49.08
N ASP A 183 40.57 -7.48 48.29
CA ASP A 183 39.33 -6.89 48.79
C ASP A 183 38.37 -8.00 49.30
N PRO A 184 37.77 -7.87 50.50
CA PRO A 184 36.78 -8.83 51.00
C PRO A 184 35.60 -9.07 50.04
N ALA A 185 35.24 -8.08 49.20
CA ALA A 185 34.15 -8.18 48.23
C ALA A 185 34.53 -8.96 46.96
N GLN A 186 35.83 -9.19 46.70
CA GLN A 186 36.30 -9.88 45.50
C GLN A 186 35.77 -11.31 45.41
N ALA A 187 35.82 -12.07 46.51
CA ALA A 187 35.41 -13.47 46.52
C ALA A 187 33.91 -13.63 46.19
N ALA A 188 33.06 -12.70 46.66
CA ALA A 188 31.63 -12.70 46.36
C ALA A 188 31.38 -12.31 44.88
N TRP A 189 32.09 -11.31 44.37
CA TRP A 189 32.01 -10.91 42.95
C TRP A 189 32.45 -12.04 42.02
N ASP A 190 33.59 -12.68 42.31
CA ASP A 190 34.13 -13.79 41.52
C ASP A 190 33.18 -14.99 41.52
N THR A 191 32.57 -15.31 42.66
CA THR A 191 31.57 -16.40 42.75
C THR A 191 30.35 -16.12 41.88
N GLN A 192 29.85 -14.88 41.89
CA GLN A 192 28.71 -14.48 41.06
C GLN A 192 29.08 -14.47 39.57
N TYR A 193 30.27 -13.95 39.23
CA TYR A 193 30.72 -13.88 37.85
C TYR A 193 31.00 -15.26 37.27
N GLN A 194 31.53 -16.21 38.05
CA GLN A 194 31.66 -17.62 37.63
C GLN A 194 30.32 -18.25 37.23
N GLY A 195 29.24 -17.92 37.95
CA GLY A 195 27.88 -18.36 37.58
C GLY A 195 27.41 -17.78 36.24
N ILE A 196 27.76 -16.53 35.96
CA ILE A 196 27.47 -15.86 34.68
C ILE A 196 28.32 -16.46 33.55
N LEU A 197 29.61 -16.73 33.78
CA LEU A 197 30.47 -17.39 32.80
C LEU A 197 29.99 -18.81 32.48
N ALA A 198 29.42 -19.54 33.45
CA ALA A 198 28.79 -20.83 33.20
C ALA A 198 27.59 -20.71 32.24
N GLN A 199 26.72 -19.71 32.43
CA GLN A 199 25.61 -19.42 31.51
C GLN A 199 26.12 -18.99 30.12
N LEU A 200 27.17 -18.19 30.07
CA LEU A 200 27.82 -17.79 28.82
C LEU A 200 28.40 -19.02 28.10
N ASN A 201 29.02 -19.96 28.79
CA ASN A 201 29.57 -21.18 28.21
C ASN A 201 28.51 -22.07 27.56
N GLU A 202 27.32 -22.17 28.13
CA GLU A 202 26.20 -22.88 27.49
C GLU A 202 25.85 -22.24 26.14
N LYS A 203 25.82 -20.90 26.08
CA LYS A 203 25.58 -20.16 24.82
C LYS A 203 26.74 -20.27 23.84
N ILE A 204 27.98 -20.16 24.31
CA ILE A 204 29.19 -20.33 23.50
C ILE A 204 29.26 -21.72 22.90
N ALA A 205 28.93 -22.77 23.66
CA ALA A 205 28.93 -24.14 23.16
C ALA A 205 27.94 -24.31 21.99
N VAL A 206 26.70 -23.83 22.16
CA VAL A 206 25.68 -23.87 21.10
C VAL A 206 26.11 -23.05 19.88
N HIS A 207 26.54 -21.81 20.09
CA HIS A 207 27.01 -20.94 19.00
C HIS A 207 28.20 -21.55 18.25
N ASN A 208 29.19 -22.09 18.95
CA ASN A 208 30.38 -22.69 18.35
C ASN A 208 30.05 -23.96 17.57
N GLU A 209 29.12 -24.79 18.06
CA GLU A 209 28.64 -25.94 17.28
C GLU A 209 27.97 -25.50 15.98
N GLU A 210 27.12 -24.47 16.03
CA GLU A 210 26.48 -23.89 14.84
C GLU A 210 27.49 -23.23 13.90
N ALA A 211 28.44 -22.48 14.44
CA ALA A 211 29.49 -21.81 13.68
C ALA A 211 30.40 -22.83 12.98
N LYS A 212 30.78 -23.92 13.66
CA LYS A 212 31.55 -25.02 13.04
C LYS A 212 30.75 -25.70 11.92
N LYS A 213 29.47 -26.01 12.14
CA LYS A 213 28.60 -26.60 11.11
C LYS A 213 28.43 -25.69 9.90
N TYR A 214 28.35 -24.37 10.11
CA TYR A 214 28.24 -23.37 9.04
C TYR A 214 29.57 -23.17 8.29
N ASN A 215 30.69 -23.05 9.01
CA ASN A 215 32.01 -22.76 8.44
C ASN A 215 32.62 -23.97 7.69
N ALA A 216 32.40 -25.20 8.17
CA ALA A 216 33.02 -26.41 7.60
C ALA A 216 32.80 -26.58 6.09
N PRO A 217 31.56 -26.53 5.54
CA PRO A 217 31.35 -26.67 4.10
C PRO A 217 31.92 -25.49 3.29
N ILE A 218 31.97 -24.29 3.87
CA ILE A 218 32.54 -23.08 3.23
C ILE A 218 34.05 -23.23 3.09
N GLU A 219 34.73 -23.72 4.12
CA GLU A 219 36.17 -23.96 4.10
C GLU A 219 36.56 -25.05 3.10
N GLU A 220 35.77 -26.13 3.07
CA GLU A 220 35.95 -27.22 2.12
C GLU A 220 35.74 -26.73 0.67
N ALA A 221 34.67 -25.98 0.41
CA ALA A 221 34.39 -25.40 -0.91
C ALA A 221 35.47 -24.38 -1.34
N ALA A 222 35.97 -23.54 -0.42
CA ALA A 222 37.00 -22.54 -0.72
C ALA A 222 38.33 -23.14 -1.20
N GLY A 223 38.61 -24.39 -0.80
CA GLY A 223 39.77 -25.17 -1.26
C GLY A 223 39.56 -25.86 -2.61
N GLN A 224 38.32 -26.04 -3.04
CA GLN A 224 37.97 -26.72 -4.29
C GLN A 224 38.06 -25.74 -5.47
N LYS A 225 38.80 -26.17 -6.49
CA LYS A 225 39.03 -25.38 -7.69
C LYS A 225 37.88 -25.58 -8.68
N ILE A 226 37.41 -24.48 -9.27
CA ILE A 226 36.29 -24.45 -10.21
C ILE A 226 36.82 -24.09 -11.60
N ASP A 227 36.98 -25.09 -12.46
CA ASP A 227 37.35 -24.89 -13.86
C ASP A 227 36.10 -24.71 -14.74
N LEU A 228 34.98 -25.35 -14.40
CA LEU A 228 33.69 -25.27 -15.09
C LEU A 228 32.65 -24.48 -14.28
N LEU A 229 32.17 -23.38 -14.84
CA LEU A 229 31.12 -22.57 -14.23
C LEU A 229 30.21 -21.94 -15.30
N THR A 230 28.99 -21.63 -14.92
CA THR A 230 28.03 -20.90 -15.76
C THR A 230 27.72 -19.55 -15.12
N VAL A 231 27.93 -18.47 -15.88
CA VAL A 231 27.49 -17.12 -15.50
C VAL A 231 26.00 -16.99 -15.82
N ILE A 232 25.23 -16.45 -14.88
CA ILE A 232 23.78 -16.27 -14.98
C ILE A 232 23.48 -14.79 -14.79
N GLU A 233 22.99 -14.16 -15.86
CA GLU A 233 22.52 -12.78 -15.84
C GLU A 233 21.01 -12.80 -16.01
N THR A 234 20.29 -12.08 -15.13
CA THR A 234 18.83 -12.03 -15.20
C THR A 234 18.29 -10.62 -15.07
N TYR A 235 17.14 -10.41 -15.67
CA TYR A 235 16.36 -9.20 -15.65
C TYR A 235 14.93 -9.56 -15.28
N ALA A 236 14.39 -8.91 -14.26
CA ALA A 236 13.02 -9.08 -13.81
C ALA A 236 12.19 -7.86 -14.18
N GLN A 237 11.00 -8.12 -14.72
CA GLN A 237 10.04 -7.10 -15.09
C GLN A 237 8.70 -7.40 -14.43
N THR A 238 8.25 -6.48 -13.58
CA THR A 238 6.94 -6.57 -12.93
C THR A 238 5.96 -5.64 -13.62
N SER A 239 4.76 -6.15 -13.89
CA SER A 239 3.69 -5.44 -14.58
C SER A 239 2.34 -5.66 -13.91
N GLU A 240 1.52 -4.62 -13.90
CA GLU A 240 0.18 -4.61 -13.31
C GLU A 240 -0.82 -3.98 -14.27
N GLU A 241 -2.10 -4.28 -14.10
CA GLU A 241 -3.17 -3.63 -14.86
C GLU A 241 -3.55 -2.30 -14.20
N GLN A 242 -3.52 -1.24 -14.99
CA GLN A 242 -3.95 0.09 -14.58
C GLN A 242 -5.19 0.49 -15.38
N VAL A 243 -6.16 1.07 -14.68
CA VAL A 243 -7.41 1.55 -15.28
C VAL A 243 -7.12 2.73 -16.20
N THR A 244 -7.51 2.62 -17.47
CA THR A 244 -7.33 3.67 -18.48
C THR A 244 -8.61 4.44 -18.74
N SER A 245 -9.77 3.82 -18.57
CA SER A 245 -11.08 4.47 -18.68
C SER A 245 -12.12 3.71 -17.85
N SER A 246 -13.05 4.44 -17.25
CA SER A 246 -14.10 3.89 -16.39
C SER A 246 -15.35 4.76 -16.49
N MET A 247 -16.54 4.15 -16.52
CA MET A 247 -17.85 4.83 -16.45
C MET A 247 -18.72 4.16 -15.37
N PRO A 248 -18.38 4.35 -14.09
CA PRO A 248 -19.07 3.69 -12.98
C PRO A 248 -20.49 4.21 -12.81
N GLY A 249 -21.41 3.33 -12.41
CA GLY A 249 -22.68 3.73 -11.82
C GLY A 249 -22.43 4.38 -10.45
N ASN A 250 -23.08 5.52 -10.18
CA ASN A 250 -22.97 6.20 -8.90
C ASN A 250 -24.35 6.37 -8.25
N ILE A 251 -24.51 5.83 -7.05
CA ILE A 251 -25.65 6.08 -6.17
C ILE A 251 -25.11 6.83 -4.95
N ARG A 252 -25.55 8.07 -4.71
CA ARG A 252 -24.98 8.93 -3.67
C ARG A 252 -26.06 9.65 -2.89
N ALA A 253 -26.03 9.54 -1.57
CA ALA A 253 -26.89 10.26 -0.66
C ALA A 253 -26.05 11.10 0.32
N GLY A 254 -26.45 12.34 0.59
CA GLY A 254 -25.96 13.09 1.76
C GLY A 254 -26.50 12.50 3.07
N GLY A 255 -27.73 11.97 3.05
CA GLY A 255 -28.34 11.23 4.16
C GLY A 255 -28.04 9.73 4.10
N SER A 256 -29.04 8.94 4.49
CA SER A 256 -28.98 7.47 4.49
C SER A 256 -29.35 6.89 3.13
N ILE A 257 -28.93 5.65 2.88
CA ILE A 257 -29.38 4.85 1.73
C ILE A 257 -30.07 3.59 2.27
N GLU A 258 -31.30 3.35 1.83
CA GLU A 258 -32.06 2.13 2.12
C GLU A 258 -32.22 1.31 0.83
N LEU A 259 -31.75 0.07 0.87
CA LEU A 259 -31.81 -0.87 -0.26
C LEU A 259 -32.69 -2.06 0.13
N HIS A 260 -33.90 -2.07 -0.44
CA HIS A 260 -34.88 -3.15 -0.29
C HIS A 260 -34.90 -3.98 -1.56
N GLY A 261 -34.00 -4.97 -1.63
CA GLY A 261 -33.78 -5.77 -2.82
C GLY A 261 -32.43 -6.46 -2.84
N ASP A 262 -32.28 -7.45 -3.71
CA ASP A 262 -30.96 -8.02 -3.98
C ASP A 262 -30.14 -6.99 -4.77
N THR A 263 -29.04 -6.54 -4.17
CA THR A 263 -28.21 -5.44 -4.68
C THR A 263 -26.87 -5.96 -5.18
N VAL A 264 -26.53 -5.62 -6.42
CA VAL A 264 -25.22 -5.85 -7.03
C VAL A 264 -24.58 -4.51 -7.36
N ASN A 265 -23.37 -4.28 -6.84
CA ASN A 265 -22.52 -3.16 -7.23
C ASN A 265 -21.30 -3.70 -7.97
N LYS A 266 -21.14 -3.34 -9.24
CA LYS A 266 -20.11 -3.88 -10.11
C LYS A 266 -19.20 -2.77 -10.63
N ASP A 267 -17.95 -2.75 -10.16
CA ASP A 267 -16.95 -1.75 -10.53
C ASP A 267 -17.48 -0.30 -10.42
N SER A 268 -18.35 -0.08 -9.43
CA SER A 268 -19.21 1.10 -9.29
C SER A 268 -19.27 1.58 -7.84
N ASN A 269 -19.98 2.68 -7.59
CA ASN A 269 -19.97 3.34 -6.28
C ASN A 269 -21.38 3.48 -5.69
N ILE A 270 -21.55 3.09 -4.42
CA ILE A 270 -22.71 3.44 -3.60
C ILE A 270 -22.20 4.13 -2.33
N ILE A 271 -22.62 5.37 -2.10
CA ILE A 271 -22.04 6.24 -1.09
C ILE A 271 -23.15 6.92 -0.28
N ALA A 272 -23.21 6.66 1.03
CA ALA A 272 -24.13 7.32 1.96
C ALA A 272 -23.37 8.24 2.92
N GLY A 273 -23.93 9.42 3.24
CA GLY A 273 -23.39 10.26 4.31
C GLY A 273 -23.81 9.82 5.70
N GLY A 274 -24.97 9.16 5.81
CA GLY A 274 -25.49 8.53 7.00
C GLY A 274 -25.30 7.01 7.00
N THR A 275 -26.39 6.29 7.23
CA THR A 275 -26.39 4.83 7.27
C THR A 275 -26.75 4.27 5.89
N LEU A 276 -25.99 3.28 5.41
CA LEU A 276 -26.42 2.40 4.33
C LEU A 276 -27.02 1.15 4.94
N HIS A 277 -28.32 0.95 4.73
CA HIS A 277 -29.08 -0.19 5.21
C HIS A 277 -29.52 -1.09 4.04
N SER A 278 -29.25 -2.39 4.12
CA SER A 278 -29.61 -3.36 3.08
C SER A 278 -30.35 -4.55 3.67
N THR A 279 -31.52 -4.89 3.10
CA THR A 279 -32.35 -6.02 3.55
C THR A 279 -32.31 -7.25 2.63
N GLY A 280 -31.72 -7.13 1.44
CA GLY A 280 -31.55 -8.23 0.48
C GLY A 280 -30.12 -8.77 0.44
N ALA A 281 -29.82 -9.63 -0.53
CA ALA A 281 -28.43 -10.03 -0.79
C ALA A 281 -27.62 -8.80 -1.19
N LEU A 282 -26.39 -8.66 -0.68
CA LEU A 282 -25.50 -7.55 -1.04
C LEU A 282 -24.22 -8.10 -1.66
N THR A 283 -24.02 -7.82 -2.94
CA THR A 283 -22.87 -8.31 -3.72
C THR A 283 -22.04 -7.15 -4.25
N GLN A 284 -20.77 -7.07 -3.86
CA GLN A 284 -19.76 -6.22 -4.48
C GLN A 284 -18.93 -7.06 -5.45
N GLU A 285 -19.02 -6.74 -6.73
CA GLU A 285 -18.14 -7.27 -7.76
C GLU A 285 -17.08 -6.23 -8.12
N ALA A 286 -15.83 -6.68 -8.20
CA ALA A 286 -14.74 -5.86 -8.70
C ALA A 286 -13.94 -6.64 -9.75
N LYS A 287 -13.51 -5.94 -10.79
CA LYS A 287 -12.55 -6.43 -11.77
C LYS A 287 -11.26 -6.76 -11.03
N LYS A 288 -10.76 -7.99 -11.16
CA LYS A 288 -9.52 -8.40 -10.53
C LYS A 288 -8.34 -8.23 -11.47
N GLN A 289 -7.17 -7.90 -10.91
CA GLN A 289 -5.89 -7.88 -11.59
C GLN A 289 -4.86 -8.78 -10.90
N GLN A 290 -3.84 -9.19 -11.64
CA GLN A 290 -2.70 -9.95 -11.14
C GLN A 290 -1.41 -9.26 -11.58
N ALA A 291 -0.58 -8.91 -10.60
CA ALA A 291 0.78 -8.52 -10.86
C ALA A 291 1.51 -9.70 -11.50
N GLN A 292 2.24 -9.44 -12.57
CA GLN A 292 2.99 -10.46 -13.29
C GLN A 292 4.45 -10.05 -13.29
N THR A 293 5.30 -10.92 -12.75
CA THR A 293 6.75 -10.77 -12.80
C THR A 293 7.30 -11.77 -13.81
N ILE A 294 7.94 -11.26 -14.84
CA ILE A 294 8.63 -12.07 -15.86
C ILE A 294 10.12 -11.95 -15.57
N ALA A 295 10.76 -13.08 -15.26
CA ALA A 295 12.20 -13.18 -15.16
C ALA A 295 12.77 -13.72 -16.48
N LEU A 296 13.60 -12.89 -17.11
CA LEU A 296 14.34 -13.20 -18.32
C LEU A 296 15.82 -13.31 -17.96
N GLY A 297 16.58 -14.07 -18.72
CA GLY A 297 18.01 -14.16 -18.48
C GLY A 297 18.78 -14.89 -19.55
N THR A 298 20.08 -14.82 -19.43
CA THR A 298 21.03 -15.55 -20.25
C THR A 298 21.94 -16.38 -19.34
N THR A 299 22.37 -17.52 -19.86
CA THR A 299 23.42 -18.33 -19.25
C THR A 299 24.62 -18.35 -20.16
N GLN A 300 25.81 -18.21 -19.59
CA GLN A 300 27.06 -18.28 -20.32
C GLN A 300 27.99 -19.30 -19.66
N PHE A 301 28.11 -20.46 -20.29
CA PHE A 301 29.03 -21.50 -19.84
C PHE A 301 30.49 -21.08 -20.08
N SER A 302 31.35 -21.31 -19.09
CA SER A 302 32.78 -21.07 -19.18
C SER A 302 33.59 -22.29 -18.73
N TYR A 303 34.78 -22.43 -19.32
CA TYR A 303 35.71 -23.50 -19.01
C TYR A 303 37.15 -23.03 -19.15
N THR A 304 38.06 -23.66 -18.42
CA THR A 304 39.49 -23.38 -18.57
C THR A 304 40.13 -24.38 -19.54
N ARG A 305 41.05 -23.90 -20.38
CA ARG A 305 41.77 -24.72 -21.35
C ARG A 305 43.22 -24.28 -21.46
N ARG A 306 44.12 -25.24 -21.68
CA ARG A 306 45.48 -24.97 -22.14
C ARG A 306 45.49 -24.85 -23.68
N PRO A 307 45.90 -23.71 -24.25
CA PRO A 307 46.04 -23.57 -25.69
C PRO A 307 47.07 -24.55 -26.28
N PRO A 308 46.96 -24.90 -27.57
CA PRO A 308 48.02 -25.61 -28.27
C PRO A 308 49.33 -24.79 -28.28
N TRP A 309 50.46 -25.49 -28.36
CA TRP A 309 51.78 -24.88 -28.51
C TRP A 309 51.82 -23.97 -29.76
N PRO A 310 52.47 -22.77 -29.72
CA PRO A 310 53.48 -22.30 -28.77
C PRO A 310 52.99 -21.43 -27.61
N ARG A 311 51.68 -21.18 -27.47
CA ARG A 311 51.15 -20.30 -26.41
C ARG A 311 51.29 -20.97 -25.03
N LYS A 312 51.89 -20.25 -24.07
CA LYS A 312 52.05 -20.70 -22.67
C LYS A 312 50.95 -20.09 -21.79
N GLY A 313 50.44 -20.84 -20.81
CA GLY A 313 49.42 -20.41 -19.84
C GLY A 313 48.00 -20.94 -20.13
N ARG A 314 47.25 -21.28 -19.09
CA ARG A 314 45.83 -21.64 -19.22
C ARG A 314 44.99 -20.37 -19.41
N GLN A 315 43.89 -20.48 -20.14
CA GLN A 315 42.96 -19.38 -20.41
C GLN A 315 41.53 -19.84 -20.10
N ARG A 316 40.71 -18.95 -19.53
CA ARG A 316 39.27 -19.17 -19.46
C ARG A 316 38.64 -18.82 -20.79
N ARG A 317 37.69 -19.64 -21.22
CA ARG A 317 36.94 -19.47 -22.46
C ARG A 317 35.46 -19.50 -22.12
N TYR A 318 34.72 -18.61 -22.77
CA TYR A 318 33.28 -18.49 -22.63
C TYR A 318 32.60 -18.98 -23.91
N LYS A 319 31.48 -19.69 -23.76
CA LYS A 319 30.59 -20.00 -24.88
C LYS A 319 29.71 -18.79 -25.18
N SER A 320 29.00 -18.84 -26.31
CA SER A 320 27.98 -17.84 -26.59
C SER A 320 26.89 -17.88 -25.52
N PRO A 321 26.38 -16.74 -25.04
CA PRO A 321 25.25 -16.70 -24.13
C PRO A 321 24.02 -17.37 -24.76
N VAL A 322 23.28 -18.14 -23.96
CA VAL A 322 22.04 -18.82 -24.35
C VAL A 322 20.90 -18.27 -23.51
N PHE A 323 19.78 -17.93 -24.16
CA PHE A 323 18.59 -17.46 -23.47
C PHE A 323 17.99 -18.55 -22.59
N MET A 324 17.63 -18.17 -21.38
CA MET A 324 16.86 -19.00 -20.47
C MET A 324 15.39 -19.04 -20.90
N THR A 325 14.69 -20.09 -20.49
CA THR A 325 13.22 -20.09 -20.60
C THR A 325 12.68 -19.04 -19.63
N PRO A 326 11.82 -18.10 -20.07
CA PRO A 326 11.27 -17.09 -19.18
C PRO A 326 10.44 -17.72 -18.08
N GLU A 327 10.67 -17.29 -16.84
CA GLU A 327 9.85 -17.69 -15.70
C GLU A 327 8.79 -16.61 -15.47
N VAL A 328 7.54 -17.03 -15.37
CA VAL A 328 6.39 -16.13 -15.18
C VAL A 328 5.76 -16.43 -13.83
N ALA A 329 5.97 -15.54 -12.88
CA ALA A 329 5.27 -15.54 -11.60
C ALA A 329 4.06 -14.60 -11.70
N ARG A 330 2.92 -15.04 -11.17
CA ARG A 330 1.71 -14.21 -11.06
C ARG A 330 1.32 -14.08 -9.60
N SER A 331 0.99 -12.87 -9.18
CA SER A 331 0.34 -12.65 -7.90
C SER A 331 -1.07 -13.22 -7.92
N GLN A 332 -1.65 -13.30 -6.74
CA GLN A 332 -3.08 -13.56 -6.65
C GLN A 332 -3.91 -12.43 -7.21
N ALA A 333 -5.12 -12.81 -7.61
CA ALA A 333 -6.10 -11.89 -8.18
C ALA A 333 -6.58 -10.96 -7.07
N SER A 334 -6.28 -9.67 -7.20
CA SER A 334 -6.75 -8.63 -6.28
C SER A 334 -7.63 -7.63 -7.01
N PRO A 335 -8.62 -7.00 -6.35
CA PRO A 335 -9.47 -6.01 -6.98
C PRO A 335 -8.66 -4.84 -7.56
N ILE A 336 -8.94 -4.46 -8.80
CA ILE A 336 -8.36 -3.28 -9.42
C ILE A 336 -9.09 -2.06 -8.86
N GLY A 337 -8.33 -1.12 -8.27
CA GLY A 337 -8.78 0.27 -8.24
C GLY A 337 -9.54 0.80 -7.02
N VAL A 338 -9.44 0.29 -5.80
CA VAL A 338 -9.80 1.11 -4.63
C VAL A 338 -8.51 1.45 -3.92
N GLY A 339 -8.14 2.74 -3.94
CA GLY A 339 -6.74 3.14 -3.81
C GLY A 339 -6.09 2.89 -2.45
N LEU A 340 -4.86 3.38 -2.32
CA LEU A 340 -3.99 3.10 -1.19
C LEU A 340 -4.57 3.72 0.08
N TYR A 341 -4.89 2.91 1.08
CA TYR A 341 -5.07 3.37 2.46
C TYR A 341 -3.68 3.65 3.04
N GLU A 342 -3.35 4.92 3.31
CA GLU A 342 -2.03 5.35 3.83
C GLU A 342 -1.89 5.14 5.36
N GLY A 343 -3.00 4.86 6.07
CA GLY A 343 -3.04 4.75 7.54
C GLY A 343 -2.94 3.33 8.12
N GLY A 344 -2.77 2.30 7.30
CA GLY A 344 -2.71 0.91 7.73
C GLY A 344 -1.37 0.30 7.32
N ILE A 345 -0.84 -0.60 8.16
CA ILE A 345 0.33 -1.43 7.89
C ILE A 345 0.33 -1.74 6.39
N ALA A 346 1.34 -1.22 5.67
CA ALA A 346 1.52 -1.48 4.26
C ALA A 346 1.28 -2.96 4.06
N ARG A 347 0.23 -3.35 3.31
CA ARG A 347 -0.21 -4.74 3.14
C ARG A 347 1.01 -5.65 3.24
N GLU A 348 1.25 -6.23 4.42
CA GLU A 348 2.24 -7.28 4.56
C GLU A 348 1.51 -8.49 3.99
N ASN A 349 1.40 -8.49 2.66
CA ASN A 349 1.45 -9.71 1.89
C ASN A 349 2.56 -10.51 2.56
N LEU A 350 2.25 -11.71 3.06
CA LEU A 350 3.15 -12.76 3.53
C LEU A 350 4.61 -12.33 3.41
N THR A 351 5.32 -12.13 4.52
CA THR A 351 6.68 -11.57 4.52
C THR A 351 7.45 -12.04 3.29
N ASP A 352 8.12 -11.13 2.57
CA ASP A 352 8.91 -11.49 1.38
C ASP A 352 9.86 -12.67 1.66
N GLU A 353 10.18 -12.92 2.94
CA GLU A 353 10.83 -14.09 3.52
C GLU A 353 10.15 -15.44 3.22
N GLN A 354 8.83 -15.57 3.43
CA GLN A 354 8.09 -16.82 3.21
C GLN A 354 7.86 -17.07 1.71
N ARG A 355 7.61 -16.01 0.91
CA ARG A 355 7.59 -16.11 -0.57
C ARG A 355 8.95 -16.51 -1.14
N ARG A 356 10.06 -15.98 -0.57
CA ARG A 356 11.44 -16.43 -0.88
C ARG A 356 11.63 -17.91 -0.58
N ARG A 357 11.16 -18.42 0.56
CA ARG A 357 11.34 -19.85 0.93
C ARG A 357 10.63 -20.80 -0.03
N ILE A 358 9.41 -20.49 -0.48
CA ILE A 358 8.65 -21.34 -1.40
C ILE A 358 9.21 -21.26 -2.83
N HIS A 359 9.56 -20.05 -3.30
CA HIS A 359 10.13 -19.86 -4.64
C HIS A 359 11.57 -20.39 -4.76
N ASN A 360 12.41 -20.22 -3.73
CA ASN A 360 13.76 -20.80 -3.69
C ASN A 360 13.76 -22.33 -3.62
N ALA A 361 12.68 -22.95 -3.11
CA ALA A 361 12.51 -24.39 -3.09
C ALA A 361 12.04 -24.98 -4.43
N LEU A 362 11.42 -24.18 -5.31
CA LEU A 362 10.83 -24.61 -6.57
C LEU A 362 11.62 -24.18 -7.82
N SER A 363 12.50 -23.17 -7.70
CA SER A 363 13.35 -22.71 -8.80
C SER A 363 14.67 -23.49 -8.84
N PRO A 364 15.02 -24.21 -9.93
CA PRO A 364 16.27 -24.97 -10.04
C PRO A 364 17.55 -24.11 -9.99
N PHE A 365 17.41 -22.78 -9.97
CA PHE A 365 18.54 -21.84 -9.95
C PHE A 365 18.48 -20.80 -8.82
N GLY A 366 17.47 -20.84 -7.93
CA GLY A 366 17.37 -19.92 -6.78
C GLY A 366 17.38 -18.43 -7.17
N LEU A 367 16.67 -18.05 -8.24
CA LEU A 367 16.69 -16.70 -8.81
C LEU A 367 15.44 -15.92 -8.39
N ALA A 368 15.54 -15.11 -7.33
CA ALA A 368 14.56 -14.07 -7.02
C ALA A 368 15.26 -12.76 -6.58
N PRO A 369 14.70 -11.57 -6.89
CA PRO A 369 15.28 -10.27 -6.59
C PRO A 369 15.09 -9.84 -5.13
N ASP A 370 16.01 -9.03 -4.62
CA ASP A 370 15.89 -8.32 -3.34
C ASP A 370 15.11 -7.00 -3.53
N GLY A 371 14.12 -6.78 -2.64
CA GLY A 371 13.49 -5.52 -2.21
C GLY A 371 13.25 -4.38 -3.20
N PHE A 372 11.97 -4.08 -3.51
CA PHE A 372 11.56 -2.79 -4.07
C PHE A 372 10.21 -2.29 -3.53
N ALA A 373 10.18 -1.04 -3.06
CA ALA A 373 9.00 -0.30 -2.63
C ALA A 373 8.66 0.87 -3.59
N LYS A 374 7.36 0.96 -3.91
CA LYS A 374 6.47 2.02 -4.45
C LYS A 374 7.02 3.12 -5.39
N GLY A 375 6.41 3.17 -6.58
CA GLY A 375 6.46 4.29 -7.54
C GLY A 375 5.16 5.12 -7.56
N SER A 376 5.39 6.44 -7.70
CA SER A 376 4.48 7.60 -7.64
C SER A 376 3.36 7.65 -8.70
N GLY A 377 2.14 8.00 -8.27
CA GLY A 377 1.00 8.32 -9.15
C GLY A 377 0.87 9.83 -9.36
N GLY A 378 1.04 10.28 -10.60
CA GLY A 378 0.76 11.67 -11.02
C GLY A 378 -0.64 11.80 -11.62
N GLU A 379 -1.39 12.81 -11.18
CA GLU A 379 -2.75 13.14 -11.63
C GLU A 379 -2.74 13.75 -13.06
N GLY A 380 -3.61 13.24 -13.93
CA GLY A 380 -3.89 13.82 -15.25
C GLY A 380 -4.90 14.98 -15.21
N PRO A 381 -5.11 15.71 -16.33
CA PRO A 381 -5.98 16.88 -16.38
C PRO A 381 -7.46 16.54 -16.11
N GLU A 382 -8.15 17.39 -15.34
CA GLU A 382 -9.56 17.21 -14.95
C GLU A 382 -10.53 17.43 -16.14
N HIS A 383 -11.40 16.44 -16.36
CA HIS A 383 -12.49 16.49 -17.34
C HIS A 383 -13.83 16.71 -16.63
N LEU A 384 -14.53 17.80 -16.96
CA LEU A 384 -15.82 18.15 -16.33
C LEU A 384 -16.99 17.52 -17.10
N LEU A 385 -17.79 16.70 -16.42
CA LEU A 385 -18.98 16.05 -16.99
C LEU A 385 -20.21 16.95 -16.83
N VAL A 386 -20.59 17.64 -17.91
CA VAL A 386 -21.73 18.55 -17.93
C VAL A 386 -23.00 17.80 -18.36
N SER A 387 -23.96 17.61 -17.43
CA SER A 387 -25.30 17.07 -17.72
C SER A 387 -26.27 18.15 -18.23
N ALA A 388 -27.50 17.79 -18.61
CA ALA A 388 -28.53 18.77 -18.99
C ALA A 388 -28.96 19.72 -17.85
N LEU A 389 -28.60 19.41 -16.59
CA LEU A 389 -28.84 20.26 -15.43
C LEU A 389 -28.01 21.56 -15.46
N TYR A 390 -26.92 21.59 -16.23
CA TYR A 390 -26.01 22.73 -16.27
C TYR A 390 -25.94 23.38 -17.65
N ARG A 391 -25.81 24.70 -17.64
CA ARG A 391 -25.54 25.56 -18.79
C ARG A 391 -24.07 25.96 -18.75
N VAL A 392 -23.40 25.82 -19.90
CA VAL A 392 -21.99 26.21 -20.04
C VAL A 392 -21.93 27.59 -20.67
N HIS A 393 -21.16 28.48 -20.05
CA HIS A 393 -20.97 29.86 -20.45
C HIS A 393 -19.50 30.11 -20.85
N PRO A 394 -19.12 29.70 -22.08
CA PRO A 394 -17.73 29.83 -22.55
C PRO A 394 -17.31 31.29 -22.75
N GLU A 395 -18.24 32.23 -22.94
CA GLU A 395 -17.97 33.65 -23.12
C GLU A 395 -17.19 34.27 -21.96
N SER A 396 -16.14 35.06 -22.23
CA SER A 396 -15.25 35.63 -21.21
C SER A 396 -15.93 36.63 -20.26
N THR A 397 -17.09 37.15 -20.64
CA THR A 397 -17.92 38.06 -19.85
C THR A 397 -18.79 37.36 -18.81
N ALA A 398 -18.87 36.02 -18.85
CA ALA A 398 -19.69 35.27 -17.91
C ALA A 398 -19.08 35.24 -16.50
N LYS A 399 -19.95 35.41 -15.50
CA LYS A 399 -19.60 35.36 -14.07
C LYS A 399 -19.18 33.95 -13.62
N TYR A 400 -19.75 32.92 -14.25
CA TYR A 400 -19.57 31.50 -13.97
C TYR A 400 -19.32 30.76 -15.28
N LEU A 401 -18.45 29.75 -15.29
CA LEU A 401 -18.21 28.90 -16.45
C LEU A 401 -19.33 27.86 -16.62
N ILE A 402 -19.85 27.36 -15.50
CA ILE A 402 -20.95 26.39 -15.44
C ILE A 402 -22.02 26.97 -14.50
N GLU A 403 -23.23 27.17 -15.00
CA GLU A 403 -24.37 27.64 -14.22
C GLU A 403 -25.43 26.54 -14.17
N THR A 404 -25.98 26.27 -12.99
CA THR A 404 -27.07 25.32 -12.85
C THR A 404 -28.35 25.92 -13.42
N ASP A 405 -29.22 25.13 -14.03
CA ASP A 405 -30.46 25.64 -14.62
C ASP A 405 -31.23 26.48 -13.58
N PRO A 406 -31.53 27.76 -13.85
CA PRO A 406 -32.20 28.65 -12.90
C PRO A 406 -33.53 28.10 -12.38
N ALA A 407 -34.26 27.31 -13.18
CA ALA A 407 -35.47 26.62 -12.73
C ALA A 407 -35.23 25.69 -11.52
N PHE A 408 -33.96 25.30 -11.31
CA PHE A 408 -33.47 24.49 -10.20
C PHE A 408 -32.83 25.28 -9.06
N THR A 409 -32.23 26.44 -9.28
CA THR A 409 -31.50 27.18 -8.22
C THR A 409 -32.20 28.44 -7.72
N ASP A 410 -33.21 28.96 -8.43
CA ASP A 410 -33.90 30.22 -8.08
C ASP A 410 -34.59 30.21 -6.70
N ARG A 411 -34.76 29.05 -6.06
CA ARG A 411 -35.48 28.89 -4.78
C ARG A 411 -34.60 28.88 -3.54
N ARG A 412 -33.27 28.82 -3.67
CA ARG A 412 -32.32 28.83 -2.55
C ARG A 412 -31.02 29.50 -2.97
N LYS A 413 -30.49 30.39 -2.11
CA LYS A 413 -29.15 30.96 -2.31
C LYS A 413 -28.13 30.02 -1.70
N PHE A 414 -27.25 29.46 -2.54
CA PHE A 414 -26.18 28.56 -2.11
C PHE A 414 -24.91 29.35 -1.73
N LEU A 415 -24.22 28.87 -0.69
CA LEU A 415 -22.88 29.36 -0.35
C LEU A 415 -21.90 29.02 -1.47
N SER A 416 -21.12 30.01 -1.91
CA SER A 416 -20.14 29.89 -2.98
C SER A 416 -18.81 30.55 -2.59
N SER A 417 -17.81 30.41 -3.46
CA SER A 417 -16.54 31.13 -3.40
C SER A 417 -16.69 32.66 -3.31
N ASP A 418 -17.85 33.23 -3.65
CA ASP A 418 -18.18 34.66 -3.41
C ASP A 418 -17.96 35.04 -1.93
N TYR A 419 -18.22 34.12 -1.00
CA TYR A 419 -17.99 34.32 0.42
C TYR A 419 -16.53 34.68 0.73
N MET A 420 -15.59 33.92 0.17
CA MET A 420 -14.16 34.11 0.39
C MET A 420 -13.65 35.41 -0.27
N TYR A 421 -14.12 35.72 -1.48
CA TYR A 421 -13.78 36.98 -2.15
C TYR A 421 -14.27 38.22 -1.39
N GLN A 422 -15.49 38.18 -0.84
CA GLN A 422 -16.05 39.29 -0.06
C GLN A 422 -15.25 39.52 1.23
N ARG A 423 -14.84 38.44 1.91
CA ARG A 423 -14.07 38.51 3.16
C ARG A 423 -12.65 39.03 2.95
N LEU A 424 -11.98 38.57 1.90
CA LEU A 424 -10.64 39.03 1.52
C LEU A 424 -10.63 40.42 0.85
N ARG A 425 -11.78 41.10 0.81
CA ARG A 425 -11.97 42.45 0.25
C ARG A 425 -11.43 42.59 -1.17
N TRP A 426 -11.61 41.56 -1.98
CA TRP A 426 -11.16 41.59 -3.36
C TRP A 426 -12.02 42.54 -4.19
N ASP A 427 -11.40 43.18 -5.18
CA ASP A 427 -12.07 44.05 -6.13
C ASP A 427 -13.07 43.22 -6.97
N PRO A 428 -14.39 43.44 -6.84
CA PRO A 428 -15.40 42.66 -7.56
C PRO A 428 -15.18 42.64 -9.08
N ASP A 429 -14.56 43.69 -9.64
CA ASP A 429 -14.29 43.83 -11.07
C ASP A 429 -13.04 43.05 -11.53
N LYS A 430 -12.25 42.51 -10.59
CA LYS A 430 -11.03 41.72 -10.85
C LYS A 430 -11.17 40.26 -10.44
N VAL A 431 -12.37 39.79 -10.08
CA VAL A 431 -12.60 38.37 -9.80
C VAL A 431 -12.54 37.60 -11.12
N PRO A 432 -11.59 36.65 -11.28
CA PRO A 432 -11.55 35.84 -12.50
C PRO A 432 -12.81 34.98 -12.63
N LYS A 433 -13.12 34.52 -13.84
CA LYS A 433 -14.24 33.60 -14.10
C LYS A 433 -14.15 32.39 -13.16
N ARG A 434 -15.27 32.05 -12.50
CA ARG A 434 -15.37 30.89 -11.59
C ARG A 434 -15.75 29.61 -12.31
N ILE A 435 -15.42 28.48 -11.69
CA ILE A 435 -15.77 27.17 -12.21
C ILE A 435 -17.29 26.95 -12.28
N GLY A 436 -18.05 27.43 -11.29
CA GLY A 436 -19.50 27.39 -11.34
C GLY A 436 -20.20 28.20 -10.28
N ASP A 437 -21.53 28.12 -10.25
CA ASP A 437 -22.35 28.70 -9.20
C ASP A 437 -22.18 27.95 -7.86
N GLY A 438 -22.76 28.47 -6.77
CA GLY A 438 -22.59 27.88 -5.44
C GLY A 438 -23.08 26.43 -5.34
N PHE A 439 -24.11 26.07 -6.10
CA PHE A 439 -24.59 24.69 -6.16
C PHE A 439 -23.55 23.77 -6.79
N TYR A 440 -23.02 24.16 -7.96
CA TYR A 440 -21.99 23.39 -8.65
C TYR A 440 -20.69 23.27 -7.83
N GLU A 441 -20.26 24.37 -7.18
CA GLU A 441 -19.06 24.38 -6.33
C GLU A 441 -19.20 23.47 -5.10
N GLN A 442 -20.38 23.36 -4.50
CA GLN A 442 -20.63 22.43 -3.40
C GLN A 442 -20.60 20.96 -3.86
N GLN A 443 -21.13 20.65 -5.04
CA GLN A 443 -21.02 19.29 -5.60
C GLN A 443 -19.57 18.93 -5.90
N LEU A 444 -18.81 19.89 -6.42
CA LEU A 444 -17.39 19.75 -6.68
C LEU A 444 -16.59 19.52 -5.39
N PHE A 445 -16.95 20.21 -4.32
CA PHE A 445 -16.38 20.02 -2.99
C PHE A 445 -16.67 18.62 -2.44
N ALA A 446 -17.93 18.16 -2.53
CA ALA A 446 -18.30 16.80 -2.15
C ALA A 446 -17.52 15.73 -2.95
N GLU A 447 -17.28 15.96 -4.25
CA GLU A 447 -16.47 15.07 -5.08
C GLU A 447 -14.99 15.05 -4.63
N GLN A 448 -14.43 16.20 -4.24
CA GLN A 448 -13.07 16.28 -3.71
C GLN A 448 -12.92 15.54 -2.38
N ILE A 449 -13.87 15.70 -1.44
CA ILE A 449 -13.92 14.92 -0.20
C ILE A 449 -13.92 13.44 -0.54
N LEU A 450 -14.81 13.01 -1.43
CA LEU A 450 -14.92 11.61 -1.81
C LEU A 450 -13.60 11.08 -2.39
N ARG A 451 -12.97 11.80 -3.32
CA ARG A 451 -11.70 11.38 -3.94
C ARG A 451 -10.57 11.25 -2.92
N GLN A 452 -10.46 12.18 -1.97
CA GLN A 452 -9.36 12.23 -1.01
C GLN A 452 -9.59 11.32 0.21
N THR A 453 -10.84 11.09 0.62
CA THR A 453 -11.17 10.39 1.87
C THR A 453 -11.93 9.08 1.69
N GLY A 454 -12.56 8.87 0.54
CA GLY A 454 -13.47 7.75 0.29
C GLY A 454 -14.85 7.90 0.95
N LYS A 455 -15.14 9.02 1.63
CA LYS A 455 -16.40 9.29 2.35
C LYS A 455 -17.24 10.38 1.67
N ARG A 456 -18.53 10.44 2.01
CA ARG A 456 -19.44 11.50 1.54
C ARG A 456 -19.17 12.86 2.21
N HIS A 457 -18.82 12.84 3.49
CA HIS A 457 -18.60 14.03 4.31
C HIS A 457 -17.22 14.01 4.96
N LEU A 458 -16.68 15.20 5.21
CA LEU A 458 -15.44 15.35 5.95
C LEU A 458 -15.66 15.00 7.43
N GLY A 459 -14.67 14.38 8.06
CA GLY A 459 -14.74 13.98 9.46
C GLY A 459 -15.12 15.15 10.38
N GLY A 460 -16.10 14.94 11.26
CA GLY A 460 -16.63 15.98 12.15
C GLY A 460 -17.78 16.80 11.58
N TYR A 461 -18.13 16.63 10.30
CA TYR A 461 -19.24 17.33 9.65
C TYR A 461 -20.30 16.35 9.13
N THR A 462 -21.56 16.78 9.17
CA THR A 462 -22.71 16.07 8.57
C THR A 462 -23.44 16.92 7.52
N ASP A 463 -22.99 18.15 7.31
CA ASP A 463 -23.54 19.10 6.36
C ASP A 463 -22.39 19.71 5.55
N ASP A 464 -22.50 19.64 4.23
CA ASP A 464 -21.47 20.11 3.30
C ASP A 464 -21.38 21.62 3.31
N GLU A 465 -22.49 22.35 3.48
CA GLU A 465 -22.48 23.81 3.46
C GLU A 465 -21.71 24.34 4.68
N ALA A 466 -21.95 23.75 5.86
CA ALA A 466 -21.21 24.06 7.08
C ALA A 466 -19.72 23.71 6.98
N ALA A 467 -19.39 22.54 6.43
CA ALA A 467 -17.99 22.12 6.20
C ALA A 467 -17.29 23.07 5.22
N PHE A 468 -17.94 23.39 4.11
CA PHE A 468 -17.44 24.28 3.08
C PHE A 468 -17.15 25.68 3.65
N GLN A 469 -18.07 26.22 4.47
CA GLN A 469 -17.86 27.50 5.14
C GLN A 469 -16.67 27.47 6.09
N ALA A 470 -16.59 26.47 6.97
CA ALA A 470 -15.53 26.35 7.97
C ALA A 470 -14.14 26.24 7.33
N LEU A 471 -14.03 25.48 6.23
CA LEU A 471 -12.77 25.33 5.50
C LEU A 471 -12.39 26.58 4.70
N MET A 472 -13.37 27.34 4.19
CA MET A 472 -13.11 28.65 3.61
C MET A 472 -12.66 29.66 4.67
N ASP A 473 -13.25 29.64 5.87
CA ASP A 473 -12.81 30.48 6.99
C ASP A 473 -11.36 30.16 7.39
N ALA A 474 -10.98 28.88 7.40
CA ALA A 474 -9.59 28.46 7.60
C ALA A 474 -8.66 28.96 6.47
N GLY A 475 -9.11 28.87 5.22
CA GLY A 475 -8.38 29.38 4.06
C GLY A 475 -8.18 30.89 4.09
N ILE A 476 -9.21 31.66 4.51
CA ILE A 476 -9.12 33.12 4.71
C ILE A 476 -8.08 33.45 5.78
N SER A 477 -8.14 32.76 6.92
CA SER A 477 -7.18 32.97 8.02
C SER A 477 -5.74 32.70 7.56
N TYR A 478 -5.52 31.64 6.79
CA TYR A 478 -4.22 31.33 6.21
C TYR A 478 -3.77 32.37 5.18
N ALA A 479 -4.69 32.90 4.36
CA ALA A 479 -4.41 33.96 3.39
C ALA A 479 -3.85 35.22 4.07
N GLU A 480 -4.49 35.63 5.18
CA GLU A 480 -4.13 36.81 5.96
C GLU A 480 -2.78 36.64 6.65
N GLU A 481 -2.50 35.45 7.19
CA GLU A 481 -1.24 35.13 7.87
C GLU A 481 -0.06 35.06 6.90
N MET A 482 -0.23 34.40 5.75
CA MET A 482 0.84 34.19 4.77
C MET A 482 0.91 35.28 3.70
N ASN A 483 -0.02 36.25 3.72
CA ASN A 483 -0.16 37.33 2.75
C ASN A 483 -0.21 36.83 1.29
N ILE A 484 -0.98 35.75 1.04
CA ILE A 484 -1.12 35.11 -0.28
C ILE A 484 -2.42 35.60 -0.94
N ALA A 485 -2.33 35.98 -2.22
CA ALA A 485 -3.50 36.37 -3.00
C ALA A 485 -4.26 35.14 -3.54
N PRO A 486 -5.61 35.11 -3.47
CA PRO A 486 -6.45 34.10 -4.13
C PRO A 486 -6.13 33.95 -5.63
N GLY A 487 -6.16 32.71 -6.11
CA GLY A 487 -5.89 32.35 -7.51
C GLY A 487 -4.46 31.86 -7.78
N VAL A 488 -3.54 31.98 -6.81
CA VAL A 488 -2.20 31.40 -6.86
C VAL A 488 -2.22 30.02 -6.19
N ALA A 489 -1.69 29.00 -6.87
CA ALA A 489 -1.60 27.66 -6.29
C ALA A 489 -0.58 27.60 -5.15
N LEU A 490 -0.86 26.82 -4.11
CA LEU A 490 0.07 26.64 -2.98
C LEU A 490 1.31 25.85 -3.42
N THR A 491 2.48 26.19 -2.87
CA THR A 491 3.71 25.40 -3.11
C THR A 491 3.67 24.09 -2.31
N LYS A 492 4.50 23.12 -2.70
CA LYS A 492 4.57 21.83 -1.97
C LYS A 492 4.93 22.02 -0.51
N GLU A 493 5.86 22.93 -0.23
CA GLU A 493 6.31 23.26 1.12
C GLU A 493 5.18 23.90 1.94
N GLN A 494 4.34 24.73 1.31
CA GLN A 494 3.17 25.32 1.96
C GLN A 494 2.10 24.27 2.28
N ILE A 495 1.90 23.30 1.38
CA ILE A 495 0.96 22.18 1.57
C ILE A 495 1.42 21.27 2.72
N GLU A 496 2.71 20.95 2.78
CA GLU A 496 3.27 20.12 3.85
C GLU A 496 3.23 20.83 5.23
N ALA A 497 3.28 22.16 5.25
CA ALA A 497 3.25 22.97 6.46
C ALA A 497 1.84 23.50 6.83
N LEU A 498 0.77 22.93 6.29
CA LEU A 498 -0.59 23.41 6.54
C LEU A 498 -0.97 23.32 8.04
N PRO A 499 -1.50 24.39 8.63
CA PRO A 499 -1.90 24.39 10.04
C PRO A 499 -3.14 23.50 10.27
N SER A 500 -4.07 23.50 9.32
CA SER A 500 -5.34 22.75 9.33
C SER A 500 -5.81 22.46 7.90
N ASP A 501 -6.82 21.60 7.76
CA ASP A 501 -7.55 21.43 6.50
C ASP A 501 -8.21 22.76 6.09
N MET A 502 -8.20 23.09 4.80
CA MET A 502 -8.74 24.35 4.30
C MET A 502 -9.17 24.25 2.83
N ILE A 503 -9.99 25.21 2.41
CA ILE A 503 -10.30 25.43 1.00
C ILE A 503 -9.51 26.65 0.50
N TRP A 504 -8.87 26.47 -0.64
CA TRP A 504 -8.12 27.53 -1.31
C TRP A 504 -8.59 27.74 -2.74
N LEU A 505 -8.64 28.99 -3.19
CA LEU A 505 -9.07 29.34 -4.54
C LEU A 505 -7.88 29.34 -5.50
N GLU A 506 -7.91 28.47 -6.50
CA GLU A 506 -6.83 28.32 -7.49
C GLU A 506 -7.31 28.55 -8.92
N ALA A 507 -6.54 29.30 -9.70
CA ALA A 507 -6.81 29.45 -11.12
C ALA A 507 -6.22 28.26 -11.90
N ARG A 508 -7.08 27.44 -12.52
CA ARG A 508 -6.69 26.25 -13.29
C ARG A 508 -7.18 26.33 -14.74
N GLU A 509 -6.48 25.66 -15.65
CA GLU A 509 -7.00 25.37 -17.00
C GLU A 509 -7.90 24.13 -16.93
N VAL A 510 -9.16 24.26 -17.33
CA VAL A 510 -10.14 23.16 -17.35
C VAL A 510 -10.61 22.89 -18.77
N TYR A 511 -10.95 21.64 -19.07
CA TYR A 511 -11.55 21.26 -20.34
C TYR A 511 -13.06 21.13 -20.22
N VAL A 512 -13.80 21.98 -20.91
CA VAL A 512 -15.27 21.90 -21.01
C VAL A 512 -15.65 21.66 -22.47
N ARG A 513 -16.34 20.53 -22.73
CA ARG A 513 -16.71 20.11 -24.10
C ARG A 513 -15.53 20.09 -25.08
N GLY A 514 -14.34 19.74 -24.60
CA GLY A 514 -13.10 19.66 -25.40
C GLY A 514 -12.40 21.00 -25.65
N LYS A 515 -12.89 22.12 -25.10
CA LYS A 515 -12.24 23.43 -25.16
C LYS A 515 -11.56 23.75 -23.83
N LYS A 516 -10.37 24.36 -23.90
CA LYS A 516 -9.65 24.88 -22.74
C LYS A 516 -10.27 26.20 -22.29
N GLU A 517 -10.62 26.28 -21.01
CA GLU A 517 -11.14 27.47 -20.35
C GLU A 517 -10.33 27.70 -19.07
N ARG A 518 -10.08 28.96 -18.71
CA ARG A 518 -9.42 29.30 -17.45
C ARG A 518 -10.48 29.69 -16.43
N ALA A 519 -10.50 29.00 -15.30
CA ALA A 519 -11.46 29.26 -14.23
C ALA A 519 -10.81 29.13 -12.85
N VAL A 520 -11.37 29.84 -11.87
CA VAL A 520 -11.00 29.69 -10.45
C VAL A 520 -11.83 28.60 -9.81
N TYR A 521 -11.16 27.77 -9.02
CA TYR A 521 -11.66 26.54 -8.45
C TYR A 521 -11.42 26.51 -6.94
N PRO A 522 -12.42 26.14 -6.11
CA PRO A 522 -12.21 25.86 -4.69
C PRO A 522 -11.57 24.47 -4.52
N VAL A 523 -10.28 24.45 -4.16
CA VAL A 523 -9.49 23.24 -3.97
C VAL A 523 -9.44 22.90 -2.48
N LEU A 524 -9.77 21.65 -2.14
CA LEU A 524 -9.62 21.11 -0.80
C LEU A 524 -8.17 20.68 -0.54
N TYR A 525 -7.56 21.33 0.45
CA TYR A 525 -6.26 20.98 0.99
C TYR A 525 -6.41 20.33 2.37
N MET A 526 -5.87 19.12 2.52
CA MET A 526 -5.90 18.37 3.77
C MET A 526 -4.50 18.26 4.36
N LYS A 527 -4.37 18.52 5.66
CA LYS A 527 -3.10 18.41 6.40
C LYS A 527 -2.65 16.96 6.55
N ASN A 528 -3.60 16.07 6.87
CA ASN A 528 -3.37 14.64 7.02
C ASN A 528 -4.36 13.88 6.13
N ALA A 529 -3.88 13.31 5.03
CA ALA A 529 -4.69 12.47 4.15
C ALA A 529 -4.80 11.04 4.71
N ASN A 530 -5.28 10.89 5.96
CA ASN A 530 -5.40 9.59 6.64
C ASN A 530 -6.68 8.85 6.24
N GLY A 531 -6.96 8.76 4.94
CA GLY A 531 -8.18 8.20 4.38
C GLY A 531 -7.92 7.25 3.22
N LEU A 532 -8.98 6.58 2.78
CA LEU A 532 -8.94 5.79 1.55
C LEU A 532 -8.90 6.75 0.36
N ARG A 533 -7.75 6.87 -0.32
CA ARG A 533 -7.68 7.64 -1.57
C ARG A 533 -8.31 6.83 -2.68
N LEU A 534 -9.28 7.38 -3.40
CA LEU A 534 -9.90 6.66 -4.52
C LEU A 534 -9.03 6.76 -5.78
N THR A 535 -8.88 5.63 -6.48
CA THR A 535 -8.30 5.61 -7.83
C THR A 535 -9.40 5.63 -8.89
N ALA A 536 -9.05 5.79 -10.18
CA ALA A 536 -10.02 5.94 -11.28
C ALA A 536 -10.86 4.68 -11.61
N GLY A 537 -10.80 3.61 -10.81
CA GLY A 537 -11.54 2.37 -10.99
C GLY A 537 -12.08 1.84 -9.67
N GLY A 538 -12.46 0.55 -9.61
CA GLY A 538 -12.84 -0.13 -8.38
C GLY A 538 -14.31 -0.10 -8.02
N SER A 539 -14.69 -1.03 -7.15
CA SER A 539 -16.05 -1.18 -6.62
C SER A 539 -16.06 -0.75 -5.15
N LEU A 540 -16.83 0.28 -4.82
CA LEU A 540 -16.89 0.90 -3.50
C LEU A 540 -18.33 0.93 -2.97
N ILE A 541 -18.52 0.43 -1.76
CA ILE A 541 -19.59 0.87 -0.88
C ILE A 541 -18.98 1.65 0.27
N SER A 542 -19.44 2.88 0.45
CA SER A 542 -19.00 3.75 1.54
C SER A 542 -20.19 4.33 2.29
N ALA A 543 -20.13 4.33 3.61
CA ALA A 543 -21.14 4.99 4.45
C ALA A 543 -20.55 5.45 5.77
N LYS A 544 -21.25 6.27 6.55
CA LYS A 544 -20.87 6.46 7.96
C LYS A 544 -21.08 5.16 8.73
N ASN A 545 -22.24 4.53 8.54
CA ASN A 545 -22.54 3.21 9.07
C ASN A 545 -23.02 2.31 7.94
N ILE A 546 -22.49 1.09 7.84
CA ILE A 546 -23.06 0.05 6.98
C ILE A 546 -23.79 -0.93 7.89
N SER A 547 -25.08 -1.12 7.63
CA SER A 547 -25.96 -2.08 8.30
C SER A 547 -26.54 -3.03 7.26
N VAL A 548 -26.23 -4.31 7.37
CA VAL A 548 -26.77 -5.34 6.49
C VAL A 548 -27.57 -6.30 7.36
N GLU A 549 -28.85 -6.48 7.07
CA GLU A 549 -29.74 -7.38 7.82
C GLU A 549 -30.48 -8.25 6.81
N THR A 550 -29.96 -9.45 6.56
CA THR A 550 -30.47 -10.34 5.51
C THR A 550 -30.31 -11.79 5.90
N THR A 551 -31.17 -12.66 5.39
CA THR A 551 -31.01 -14.12 5.47
C THR A 551 -30.24 -14.68 4.28
N LYS A 552 -29.88 -13.82 3.31
CA LYS A 552 -29.11 -14.16 2.10
C LYS A 552 -27.62 -13.83 2.30
N ALA A 553 -26.81 -14.04 1.26
CA ALA A 553 -25.37 -13.81 1.34
C ALA A 553 -24.98 -12.32 1.25
N LEU A 554 -23.92 -11.96 1.99
CA LEU A 554 -23.10 -10.77 1.78
C LEU A 554 -21.79 -11.19 1.10
N LYS A 555 -21.57 -10.76 -0.14
CA LYS A 555 -20.35 -11.05 -0.90
C LYS A 555 -19.59 -9.77 -1.20
N ASN A 556 -18.34 -9.69 -0.78
CA ASN A 556 -17.48 -8.54 -1.02
C ASN A 556 -16.22 -8.92 -1.79
N ALA A 557 -16.15 -8.56 -3.08
CA ALA A 557 -14.90 -8.54 -3.83
C ALA A 557 -14.35 -7.11 -4.06
N GLY A 558 -15.05 -6.07 -3.60
CA GLY A 558 -14.65 -4.66 -3.72
C GLY A 558 -14.11 -4.10 -2.41
N THR A 559 -14.48 -2.86 -2.10
CA THR A 559 -14.20 -2.23 -0.81
C THR A 559 -15.49 -1.85 -0.10
N LEU A 560 -15.66 -2.35 1.12
CA LEU A 560 -16.63 -1.84 2.09
C LEU A 560 -15.89 -0.89 3.03
N TYR A 561 -16.32 0.37 3.09
CA TYR A 561 -15.68 1.40 3.90
C TYR A 561 -16.69 2.13 4.79
N ALA A 562 -16.49 2.11 6.10
CA ALA A 562 -17.37 2.87 7.01
C ALA A 562 -16.68 3.30 8.30
N GLU A 563 -17.39 4.03 9.18
CA GLU A 563 -16.97 4.13 10.58
C GLU A 563 -17.40 2.88 11.34
N ASN A 564 -18.64 2.43 11.13
CA ASN A 564 -19.16 1.21 11.76
C ASN A 564 -19.73 0.28 10.69
N ILE A 565 -19.34 -0.99 10.71
CA ILE A 565 -19.95 -2.04 9.88
C ILE A 565 -20.61 -3.05 10.81
N ARG A 566 -21.92 -3.23 10.66
CA ARG A 566 -22.70 -4.29 11.31
C ARG A 566 -23.43 -5.08 10.24
N ALA A 567 -23.04 -6.34 10.06
CA ALA A 567 -23.69 -7.22 9.09
C ALA A 567 -24.22 -8.46 9.81
N HIS A 568 -25.51 -8.75 9.63
CA HIS A 568 -26.13 -10.03 9.94
C HIS A 568 -26.62 -10.63 8.62
N ALA A 569 -25.99 -11.71 8.17
CA ALA A 569 -26.24 -12.31 6.85
C ALA A 569 -26.35 -13.84 6.95
N GLY A 570 -26.87 -14.48 5.90
CA GLY A 570 -26.81 -15.93 5.70
C GLY A 570 -25.35 -16.40 5.67
N ASP A 571 -24.70 -16.26 4.52
CA ASP A 571 -23.25 -16.43 4.34
C ASP A 571 -22.55 -15.06 4.26
N ILE A 572 -21.32 -14.96 4.75
CA ILE A 572 -20.45 -13.80 4.51
C ILE A 572 -19.18 -14.23 3.79
N GLU A 573 -18.97 -13.74 2.57
CA GLU A 573 -17.77 -13.97 1.77
C GLU A 573 -17.03 -12.65 1.54
N ASN A 574 -15.77 -12.57 1.95
CA ASN A 574 -14.91 -11.42 1.72
C ASN A 574 -13.64 -11.82 0.95
N GLU A 575 -13.54 -11.37 -0.28
CA GLU A 575 -12.36 -11.46 -1.15
C GLU A 575 -11.67 -10.10 -1.35
N GLY A 576 -12.35 -9.01 -0.97
CA GLY A 576 -11.91 -7.63 -1.13
C GLY A 576 -11.36 -7.01 0.16
N LEU A 577 -11.64 -5.73 0.36
CA LEU A 577 -11.28 -4.98 1.56
C LEU A 577 -12.54 -4.63 2.35
N VAL A 578 -12.53 -4.90 3.66
CA VAL A 578 -13.49 -4.36 4.62
C VAL A 578 -12.71 -3.49 5.58
N LEU A 579 -13.00 -2.20 5.60
CA LEU A 579 -12.29 -1.22 6.40
C LEU A 579 -13.29 -0.40 7.21
N ALA A 580 -13.15 -0.43 8.53
CA ALA A 580 -13.93 0.45 9.40
C ALA A 580 -13.22 0.76 10.71
N LYS A 581 -13.82 1.60 11.54
CA LYS A 581 -13.37 1.76 12.93
C LYS A 581 -13.81 0.54 13.75
N ASP A 582 -15.09 0.21 13.67
CA ASP A 582 -15.68 -0.94 14.37
C ASP A 582 -16.38 -1.86 13.36
N ILE A 583 -16.03 -3.15 13.41
CA ILE A 583 -16.58 -4.18 12.52
C ILE A 583 -17.24 -5.27 13.37
N ALA A 584 -18.51 -5.56 13.10
CA ALA A 584 -19.23 -6.72 13.61
C ALA A 584 -19.90 -7.47 12.46
N LEU A 585 -19.41 -8.66 12.15
CA LEU A 585 -19.95 -9.53 11.12
C LEU A 585 -20.51 -10.79 11.80
N THR A 586 -21.82 -10.99 11.66
CA THR A 586 -22.56 -12.13 12.17
C THR A 586 -23.15 -12.91 11.00
N SER A 587 -22.92 -14.22 10.97
CA SER A 587 -23.41 -15.12 9.92
C SER A 587 -24.26 -16.24 10.50
N ASP A 588 -25.41 -16.50 9.86
CA ASP A 588 -26.27 -17.65 10.15
C ASP A 588 -25.64 -18.99 9.73
N THR A 589 -24.54 -18.95 8.97
CA THR A 589 -23.80 -20.11 8.45
C THR A 589 -22.28 -19.87 8.54
N ASP A 590 -21.59 -19.67 7.42
CA ASP A 590 -20.13 -19.49 7.35
C ASP A 590 -19.70 -18.04 7.13
N ILE A 591 -18.57 -17.66 7.73
CA ILE A 591 -17.77 -16.48 7.33
C ILE A 591 -16.51 -16.97 6.61
N LYS A 592 -16.33 -16.58 5.35
CA LYS A 592 -15.15 -16.89 4.52
C LYS A 592 -14.43 -15.60 4.17
N THR A 593 -13.16 -15.46 4.57
CA THR A 593 -12.32 -14.33 4.20
C THR A 593 -11.02 -14.79 3.56
N THR A 594 -10.84 -14.42 2.29
CA THR A 594 -9.57 -14.47 1.55
C THR A 594 -8.99 -13.07 1.32
N GLY A 595 -9.84 -12.03 1.48
CA GLY A 595 -9.46 -10.63 1.47
C GLY A 595 -9.04 -10.10 2.85
N THR A 596 -9.00 -8.78 2.98
CA THR A 596 -8.60 -8.09 4.22
C THR A 596 -9.82 -7.57 4.97
N ILE A 597 -9.84 -7.77 6.29
CA ILE A 597 -10.79 -7.14 7.21
C ILE A 597 -9.96 -6.35 8.23
N GLN A 598 -10.15 -5.04 8.27
CA GLN A 598 -9.36 -4.13 9.11
C GLN A 598 -10.29 -3.20 9.91
N GLY A 599 -10.30 -3.40 11.22
CA GLY A 599 -10.94 -2.51 12.19
C GLY A 599 -9.89 -1.63 12.87
N GLU A 600 -10.08 -0.30 12.91
CA GLU A 600 -9.16 0.60 13.64
C GLU A 600 -9.29 0.45 15.17
N SER A 601 -10.48 0.14 15.66
CA SER A 601 -10.79 -0.03 17.08
C SER A 601 -11.22 -1.45 17.44
N SER A 602 -12.08 -2.08 16.64
CA SER A 602 -12.54 -3.45 16.92
C SER A 602 -12.93 -4.23 15.67
N VAL A 603 -12.74 -5.55 15.74
CA VAL A 603 -13.24 -6.53 14.77
C VAL A 603 -13.86 -7.70 15.53
N LEU A 604 -15.14 -7.96 15.29
CA LEU A 604 -15.89 -9.10 15.80
C LEU A 604 -16.44 -9.90 14.62
N LEU A 605 -16.10 -11.19 14.59
CA LEU A 605 -16.61 -12.17 13.64
C LEU A 605 -17.34 -13.25 14.43
N ASP A 606 -18.61 -13.47 14.11
CA ASP A 606 -19.46 -14.46 14.76
C ASP A 606 -20.18 -15.29 13.69
N ALA A 607 -19.89 -16.58 13.61
CA ALA A 607 -20.49 -17.47 12.63
C ALA A 607 -21.14 -18.63 13.38
N LYS A 608 -22.35 -19.01 12.96
CA LYS A 608 -23.05 -20.15 13.54
C LYS A 608 -22.32 -21.48 13.26
N ASP A 609 -21.74 -21.61 12.06
CA ASP A 609 -21.05 -22.82 11.62
C ASP A 609 -19.52 -22.64 11.67
N ASN A 610 -18.89 -22.01 10.66
CA ASN A 610 -17.43 -21.90 10.60
C ASN A 610 -16.94 -20.50 10.21
N ILE A 611 -15.75 -20.14 10.71
CA ILE A 611 -14.98 -18.97 10.25
C ILE A 611 -13.73 -19.47 9.53
N TYR A 612 -13.68 -19.29 8.22
CA TYR A 612 -12.53 -19.58 7.37
C TYR A 612 -11.76 -18.29 7.11
N ALA A 613 -10.60 -18.15 7.77
CA ALA A 613 -9.62 -17.14 7.45
C ALA A 613 -8.49 -17.80 6.66
N GLU A 614 -8.61 -17.77 5.34
CA GLU A 614 -7.55 -18.25 4.48
C GLU A 614 -6.61 -17.09 4.21
N SER A 615 -5.47 -17.14 4.88
CA SER A 615 -4.33 -16.37 4.42
C SER A 615 -3.90 -17.00 3.11
N THR A 616 -4.30 -16.39 2.01
CA THR A 616 -3.95 -16.85 0.66
C THR A 616 -2.48 -16.53 0.33
N THR A 617 -1.71 -16.25 1.36
CA THR A 617 -0.53 -15.43 1.31
C THR A 617 0.66 -16.33 1.12
#